data_AF-A0A9D6RIB3-F1
#
_entry.id   AF-A0A9D6RIB3-F1
#
_cell.length_a   1.000
_cell.length_b   1.000
_cell.length_c   1.000
_cell.angle_alpha   90.00
_cell.angle_beta   90.00
_cell.angle_gamma   90.00
#
_symmetry.space_group_name_H-M   'P 1'
#
loop_
_entity.id
_entity.type
_entity.pdbx_description
1 polymer ?
#
loop_
_entity_poly.entity_id
_entity_poly.type
_entity_poly.pdbx_seq_one_letter_code
_entity_poly.pdbx_strand_id
1 'polypeptide(L)'
;MKYTDARKQAMYDWFHENFSEPQFCDPVESESSGYQYVCGGPYFAREIISSQYSAVYPEDVVREVIKDLEDESSEWIGRKTAAMS
;
A
#
# COMPACT_ATOMS: atom_id res chain seq x y z
N MET A 1 13.63 8.20 6.19
CA MET A 1 14.35 7.23 5.33
C MET A 1 14.61 5.99 6.17
N LYS A 2 14.01 4.86 5.77
CA LYS A 2 14.02 3.58 6.50
C LYS A 2 15.22 2.72 6.10
N TYR A 3 15.60 2.73 4.83
CA TYR A 3 16.68 1.92 4.28
C TYR A 3 17.85 2.79 3.80
N THR A 4 19.07 2.27 3.92
CA THR A 4 20.26 2.83 3.25
C THR A 4 20.41 2.33 1.82
N ASP A 5 19.82 1.18 1.49
CA ASP A 5 19.70 0.69 0.10
C ASP A 5 18.61 1.50 -0.63
N ALA A 6 19.03 2.25 -1.66
CA ALA A 6 18.14 3.13 -2.42
C ALA A 6 16.98 2.38 -3.10
N ARG A 7 17.15 1.10 -3.47
CA ARG A 7 16.09 0.30 -4.10
C ARG A 7 14.98 0.00 -3.10
N LYS A 8 15.36 -0.38 -1.88
CA LYS A 8 14.41 -0.65 -0.79
C LYS A 8 13.70 0.62 -0.38
N GLN A 9 14.44 1.73 -0.26
CA GLN A 9 13.85 3.02 0.07
C GLN A 9 12.84 3.48 -0.98
N ALA A 10 13.17 3.37 -2.27
CA ALA A 10 12.25 3.75 -3.34
C ALA A 10 10.98 2.89 -3.36
N MET A 11 11.08 1.56 -3.16
CA MET A 11 9.89 0.70 -3.08
C MET A 11 9.00 1.04 -1.88
N TYR A 12 9.61 1.28 -0.73
CA TYR A 12 8.89 1.63 0.50
C TYR A 12 8.17 2.98 0.36
N ASP A 13 8.88 4.01 -0.12
CA ASP A 13 8.30 5.34 -0.31
C ASP A 13 7.18 5.31 -1.35
N TRP A 14 7.40 4.67 -2.49
CA TRP A 14 6.36 4.51 -3.52
C TRP A 14 5.12 3.81 -2.96
N PHE A 15 5.28 2.78 -2.13
CA PHE A 15 4.14 2.10 -1.52
C PHE A 15 3.34 3.03 -0.61
N HIS A 16 4.00 3.78 0.28
CA HIS A 16 3.33 4.73 1.16
C HIS A 16 2.80 5.99 0.45
N GLU A 17 3.25 6.29 -0.77
CA GLU A 17 2.65 7.32 -1.62
C GLU A 17 1.30 6.86 -2.21
N ASN A 18 1.17 5.55 -2.50
CA ASN A 18 0.02 4.98 -3.20
C ASN A 18 -0.98 4.25 -2.29
N PHE A 19 -0.57 3.87 -1.07
CA PHE A 19 -1.39 3.10 -0.14
C PHE A 19 -1.37 3.72 1.26
N SER A 20 -2.45 3.50 2.02
CA SER A 20 -2.58 3.88 3.42
C SER A 20 -3.06 2.71 4.26
N GLU A 21 -2.85 2.78 5.57
CA GLU A 21 -3.44 1.84 6.51
C GLU A 21 -4.98 1.96 6.51
N PRO A 22 -5.73 0.85 6.70
CA PRO A 22 -7.19 0.83 6.65
C PRO A 22 -7.85 1.73 7.69
N GLN A 23 -7.18 1.96 8.83
CA GLN A 23 -7.65 2.82 9.92
C GLN A 23 -7.84 4.28 9.52
N PHE A 24 -7.26 4.70 8.39
CA PHE A 24 -7.43 6.05 7.83
C PHE A 24 -8.56 6.13 6.80
N CYS A 25 -9.36 5.08 6.61
CA CYS A 25 -10.57 5.19 5.82
C CYS A 25 -11.66 5.90 6.63
N ASP A 26 -11.98 7.15 6.29
CA ASP A 26 -13.13 7.84 6.89
C ASP A 26 -14.42 7.07 6.57
N PRO A 27 -15.26 6.77 7.57
CA PRO A 27 -16.62 6.32 7.31
C PRO A 27 -17.38 7.48 6.66
N VAL A 28 -17.77 7.33 5.39
CA VAL A 28 -18.66 8.30 4.76
C VAL A 28 -20.01 8.21 5.47
N GLU A 29 -20.45 9.30 6.12
CA GLU A 29 -21.84 9.41 6.58
C GLU A 29 -22.75 9.33 5.35
N SER A 30 -23.39 8.18 5.16
CA SER A 30 -24.45 8.02 4.16
C SER A 30 -25.78 7.97 4.90
N GLU A 31 -26.50 9.09 4.90
CA GLU A 31 -27.87 9.20 5.42
C GLU A 31 -28.92 8.43 4.58
N SER A 32 -28.50 7.63 3.61
CA SER A 32 -29.43 6.80 2.85
C SER A 32 -28.78 5.52 2.39
N SER A 33 -29.21 4.42 3.01
CA SER A 33 -29.08 3.04 2.52
C SER A 33 -27.65 2.48 2.39
N GLY A 34 -27.16 1.94 3.51
CA GLY A 34 -26.23 0.81 3.52
C GLY A 34 -24.75 1.21 3.41
N TYR A 35 -24.02 0.99 4.51
CA TYR A 35 -22.59 1.23 4.65
C TYR A 35 -21.78 0.63 3.48
N GLN A 36 -21.48 1.43 2.46
CA GLN A 36 -20.50 1.10 1.44
C GLN A 36 -19.17 1.73 1.83
N TYR A 37 -18.25 0.92 2.35
CA TYR A 37 -16.85 1.31 2.49
C TYR A 37 -16.26 1.46 1.09
N VAL A 38 -16.08 2.68 0.58
CA VAL A 38 -15.39 2.95 -0.70
C VAL A 38 -13.89 3.10 -0.47
N CYS A 39 -13.33 2.28 0.43
CA CYS A 39 -11.89 2.15 0.58
C CYS A 39 -11.47 1.18 -0.52
N GLY A 40 -10.71 1.61 -1.51
CA GLY A 40 -10.47 0.84 -2.74
C GLY A 40 -9.70 -0.48 -2.59
N GLY A 41 -9.69 -1.14 -1.42
CA GLY A 41 -9.03 -2.42 -1.10
C GLY A 41 -10.00 -3.46 -0.49
N PRO A 42 -9.52 -4.44 0.30
CA PRO A 42 -8.17 -4.55 0.85
C PRO A 42 -7.13 -5.00 -0.20
N TYR A 43 -5.91 -4.46 -0.09
CA TYR A 43 -4.73 -4.89 -0.83
C TYR A 43 -3.68 -5.47 0.11
N PHE A 44 -2.90 -6.43 -0.38
CA PHE A 44 -1.79 -7.02 0.35
C PHE A 44 -0.45 -6.50 -0.18
N ALA A 45 0.42 -6.03 0.73
CA ALA A 45 1.73 -5.49 0.37
C ALA A 45 2.55 -6.47 -0.48
N ARG A 46 2.49 -7.76 -0.13
CA ARG A 46 3.12 -8.85 -0.89
C ARG A 46 2.71 -8.89 -2.35
N GLU A 47 1.42 -8.84 -2.64
CA GLU A 47 0.93 -8.95 -4.01
C GLU A 47 1.33 -7.73 -4.84
N ILE A 48 1.17 -6.54 -4.27
CA ILE A 48 1.49 -5.28 -4.93
C ILE A 48 2.99 -5.17 -5.22
N ILE A 49 3.83 -5.31 -4.20
CA ILE A 49 5.28 -5.15 -4.35
C ILE A 49 5.87 -6.26 -5.22
N SER A 50 5.42 -7.50 -5.08
CA SER A 50 5.91 -8.60 -5.93
C SER A 50 5.56 -8.37 -7.41
N SER A 51 4.33 -7.96 -7.70
CA SER A 51 3.88 -7.69 -9.07
C SER A 51 4.69 -6.58 -9.73
N GLN A 52 4.99 -5.51 -8.99
CA GLN A 52 5.70 -4.34 -9.52
C GLN A 52 7.22 -4.56 -9.63
N TYR A 53 7.83 -5.28 -8.69
CA TYR A 53 9.29 -5.23 -8.51
C TYR A 53 10.01 -6.57 -8.58
N SER A 54 9.35 -7.72 -8.41
CA SER A 54 10.04 -9.02 -8.44
C SER A 54 10.64 -9.37 -9.81
N ALA A 55 10.20 -8.72 -10.89
CA ALA A 55 10.80 -8.89 -12.22
C ALA A 55 12.10 -8.09 -12.41
N VAL A 56 12.35 -7.09 -11.56
CA VAL A 56 13.45 -6.11 -11.73
C VAL A 56 14.49 -6.23 -10.63
N TYR A 57 14.07 -6.52 -9.40
CA TYR A 57 14.93 -6.60 -8.23
C TYR A 57 15.07 -8.01 -7.67
N PRO A 58 16.21 -8.32 -7.02
CA PRO A 58 16.40 -9.61 -6.36
C PRO A 58 15.35 -9.91 -5.30
N GLU A 59 14.99 -11.19 -5.16
CA GLU A 59 13.94 -11.64 -4.22
C GLU A 59 14.22 -11.19 -2.78
N ASP A 60 15.47 -11.26 -2.31
CA ASP A 60 15.83 -10.86 -0.95
C ASP A 60 15.55 -9.38 -0.68
N VAL A 61 15.80 -8.52 -1.67
CA VAL A 61 15.57 -7.08 -1.58
C VAL A 61 14.08 -6.79 -1.51
N VAL A 62 13.29 -7.44 -2.37
CA VAL A 62 11.83 -7.28 -2.44
C VAL A 62 11.15 -7.83 -1.19
N ARG A 63 11.57 -9.01 -0.73
CA ARG A 63 10.99 -9.72 0.42
C ARG A 63 11.19 -8.95 1.72
N GLU A 64 12.33 -8.28 1.91
CA GLU A 64 12.56 -7.46 3.10
C GLU A 64 11.55 -6.29 3.17
N VAL A 65 11.33 -5.60 2.06
CA VAL A 65 10.34 -4.50 2.00
C VAL A 65 8.92 -5.02 2.23
N ILE A 66 8.55 -6.15 1.63
CA ILE A 66 7.24 -6.79 1.87
C ILE A 66 7.05 -7.11 3.35
N LYS A 67 8.05 -7.74 3.97
CA LYS A 67 7.96 -8.13 5.39
C LYS A 67 7.74 -6.91 6.27
N ASP A 68 8.50 -5.84 6.04
CA ASP A 68 8.39 -4.63 6.83
C ASP A 68 7.01 -3.95 6.66
N LEU A 69 6.45 -3.94 5.46
CA LEU A 69 5.08 -3.46 5.22
C LEU A 69 4.02 -4.37 5.86
N GLU A 70 4.18 -5.69 5.79
CA GLU A 70 3.26 -6.65 6.44
C GLU A 70 3.31 -6.56 7.97
N ASP A 71 4.47 -6.24 8.56
CA ASP A 71 4.63 -5.98 10.00
C ASP A 71 3.96 -4.65 10.41
N GLU A 72 3.87 -3.67 9.52
CA GLU A 72 3.18 -2.39 9.74
C GLU A 72 1.66 -2.54 9.59
N SER A 73 1.19 -3.23 8.55
CA SER A 73 -0.23 -3.55 8.37
C SER A 73 -0.47 -4.77 7.51
N SER A 74 -1.41 -5.62 7.91
CA SER A 74 -1.80 -6.82 7.15
C SER A 74 -2.64 -6.50 5.92
N GLU A 75 -3.31 -5.35 5.90
CA GLU A 75 -4.20 -4.93 4.83
C GLU A 75 -3.96 -3.46 4.51
N TRP A 76 -4.14 -3.07 3.26
CA TRP A 76 -3.90 -1.72 2.80
C TRP A 76 -5.04 -1.22 1.95
N ILE A 77 -5.31 0.08 2.04
CA ILE A 77 -6.28 0.75 1.18
C ILE A 77 -5.54 1.56 0.12
N GLY A 78 -5.95 1.41 -1.14
CA GLY A 78 -5.42 2.22 -2.22
C GLY A 78 -5.80 3.68 -2.00
N ARG A 79 -4.81 4.57 -2.02
CA ARG A 79 -5.08 6.01 -2.09
C ARG A 79 -5.69 6.29 -3.45
N LYS A 80 -6.86 6.93 -3.46
CA LYS A 80 -7.26 7.71 -4.63
C LYS A 80 -6.32 8.90 -4.70
N THR A 81 -5.16 8.73 -5.32
CA THR A 81 -4.51 9.89 -5.90
C THR A 81 -5.56 10.52 -6.80
N ALA A 82 -5.84 11.80 -6.58
CA ALA A 82 -6.78 12.55 -7.39
C ALA A 82 -6.23 12.67 -8.81
N ALA A 83 -6.30 11.59 -9.59
CA ALA A 83 -6.16 11.61 -11.04
C ALA A 83 -7.50 12.03 -11.64
N MET A 84 -7.94 13.25 -11.30
CA MET A 84 -8.89 14.04 -12.08
C MET A 84 -8.58 15.52 -11.81
N SER A 85 -7.58 16.05 -12.51
CA SER A 85 -7.61 17.33 -13.25
C SER A 85 -6.29 17.53 -13.99
#